data_AF-L0K034-F1
#
_entry.id   AF-L0K034-F1
#
_cell.length_a   1.000
_cell.length_b   1.000
_cell.length_c   1.000
_cell.angle_alpha   90.00
_cell.angle_beta   90.00
_cell.angle_gamma   90.00
#
_symmetry.space_group_name_H-M   'P 1'
#
loop_
_entity.id
_entity.type
_entity.pdbx_description
1 polymer ?
#
loop_
_entity_poly.entity_id
_entity_poly.type
_entity_poly.pdbx_seq_one_letter_code
_entity_poly.pdbx_strand_id
1 'polypeptide(L)' 'MPTCHNCDTPISATFVRVFGDNDGTLEGCVHCLSSTELTGSDGRHESPSLRH' A
#
# COMPACT_ATOMS: atom_id res chain seq x y z
N MET A 1 -10.16 -6.09 -12.20
CA MET A 1 -9.70 -4.82 -11.61
C MET A 1 -8.86 -5.18 -10.40
N PRO A 2 -7.69 -4.54 -10.19
CA PRO A 2 -6.94 -4.76 -8.97
C PRO A 2 -7.74 -4.28 -7.74
N THR A 3 -7.50 -4.93 -6.60
CA THR A 3 -8.14 -4.63 -5.32
C THR A 3 -7.07 -4.33 -4.27
N CYS A 4 -7.43 -3.50 -3.30
CA CYS A 4 -6.56 -3.26 -2.14
C CYS A 4 -6.59 -4.49 -1.22
N HIS A 5 -5.44 -4.95 -0.76
CA HIS A 5 -5.38 -6.16 0.09
C HIS A 5 -5.94 -5.92 1.50
N ASN A 6 -5.88 -4.69 2.03
CA ASN A 6 -6.34 -4.38 3.39
C ASN A 6 -7.85 -4.05 3.52
N CYS A 7 -8.50 -3.57 2.45
CA CYS A 7 -9.94 -3.24 2.50
C CYS A 7 -10.78 -3.83 1.35
N ASP A 8 -10.18 -4.66 0.48
CA ASP A 8 -10.82 -5.26 -0.71
C ASP A 8 -11.45 -4.26 -1.70
N THR A 9 -11.23 -2.96 -1.48
CA THR A 9 -11.78 -1.90 -2.32
C THR A 9 -11.19 -1.97 -3.74
N PRO A 10 -12.02 -1.82 -4.78
CA PRO A 10 -11.55 -1.75 -6.15
C PRO A 10 -10.67 -0.52 -6.38
N ILE A 11 -9.50 -0.73 -6.98
CA ILE A 11 -8.52 0.32 -7.27
C ILE A 11 -8.13 0.31 -8.75
N SER A 12 -7.70 1.46 -9.25
CA SER A 12 -7.27 1.62 -10.64
C SER A 12 -5.90 0.98 -10.86
N ALA A 13 -5.69 0.37 -12.04
CA ALA A 13 -4.38 -0.17 -12.39
C ALA A 13 -3.28 0.90 -12.41
N THR A 14 -3.61 2.14 -12.77
CA THR A 14 -2.68 3.28 -12.68
C THR A 14 -2.26 3.58 -11.24
N PHE A 15 -3.15 3.35 -10.28
CA PHE A 15 -2.85 3.56 -8.86
C PHE A 15 -1.85 2.51 -8.35
N VAL A 16 -2.07 1.25 -8.69
CA VAL A 16 -1.13 0.14 -8.39
C VAL A 16 0.24 0.37 -9.00
N ARG A 17 0.35 0.97 -10.20
CA ARG A 17 1.65 1.26 -10.81
C ARG A 17 2.49 2.28 -10.05
N VAL A 18 1.86 3.16 -9.27
CA VAL A 18 2.53 4.26 -8.57
C VAL A 18 2.78 3.90 -7.11
N PHE A 19 1.84 3.20 -6.48
CA PHE A 19 1.84 2.93 -5.04
C PHE A 19 1.90 1.44 -4.70
N GLY A 20 1.87 0.55 -5.68
CA GLY A 20 2.02 -0.89 -5.46
C GLY A 20 3.48 -1.29 -5.30
N ASP A 21 3.69 -2.42 -4.66
CA ASP A 21 5.00 -3.06 -4.58
C ASP A 21 5.43 -3.61 -5.95
N ASN A 22 6.68 -4.06 -6.06
CA ASN A 22 7.27 -4.71 -7.23
C ASN A 22 6.46 -5.90 -7.76
N ASP A 23 5.70 -6.59 -6.90
CA ASP A 23 4.79 -7.67 -7.31
C ASP A 23 3.46 -7.15 -7.91
N GLY A 24 3.25 -5.84 -7.90
CA GLY A 24 1.98 -5.22 -8.30
C GLY A 24 0.89 -5.34 -7.24
N THR A 25 1.27 -5.59 -5.99
CA THR A 25 0.36 -5.71 -4.85
C THR A 25 0.28 -4.40 -4.09
N LEU A 26 -0.91 -4.06 -3.59
CA LEU A 26 -1.16 -2.79 -2.90
C LEU A 26 -1.72 -3.07 -1.49
N GLU A 27 -0.83 -3.02 -0.51
CA GLU A 27 -1.15 -3.34 0.90
C GLU A 27 -2.14 -2.34 1.50
N GLY A 28 -2.10 -1.07 1.13
CA GLY A 28 -3.08 -0.08 1.58
C GLY A 28 -3.38 0.94 0.51
N CYS A 29 -4.66 1.28 0.34
CA CYS A 29 -5.13 2.28 -0.65
C CYS A 29 -5.57 3.58 0.04
N VAL A 30 -5.92 4.60 -0.76
CA VAL A 30 -6.42 5.91 -0.27
C VAL A 30 -7.64 5.84 0.63
N HIS A 31 -8.36 4.72 0.63
CA HIS A 31 -9.52 4.50 1.49
C HIS A 31 -9.14 3.95 2.87
N CYS A 32 -8.03 3.22 2.91
CA CYS A 32 -7.49 2.58 4.09
C CYS A 32 -6.45 3.49 4.79
N LEU A 33 -5.70 4.27 4.02
CA LEU A 33 -4.53 5.05 4.44
C LEU A 33 -4.60 6.47 3.88
N SER A 34 -4.04 7.42 4.61
CA SER A 34 -3.83 8.79 4.14
C SER A 34 -2.75 8.84 3.08
N SER A 35 -2.78 9.83 2.18
CA SER A 35 -1.76 10.02 1.13
C SER A 35 -0.33 10.09 1.65
N THR A 36 -0.14 10.62 2.87
CA THR A 36 1.17 10.64 3.55
C THR A 36 1.65 9.23 3.94
N GLU A 37 0.75 8.33 4.33
CA GLU A 37 1.07 6.95 4.71
C GLU A 37 1.39 6.10 3.46
N LEU A 38 0.71 6.38 2.34
CA LEU A 38 0.97 5.76 1.03
C LEU A 38 2.32 6.15 0.42
N THR A 39 2.81 7.35 0.73
CA THR A 39 4.09 7.86 0.21
C THR A 39 5.22 7.65 1.23
N GLY A 40 4.88 7.59 2.52
CA GLY A 40 5.81 7.40 3.63
C GLY A 40 6.23 5.95 3.84
N SER A 41 5.53 4.98 3.24
CA SER A 41 5.97 3.59 3.12
C SER A 41 6.89 3.43 1.90
N ASP A 42 8.00 4.17 1.91
CA ASP A 42 9.13 3.99 0.98
C ASP A 42 9.72 2.60 1.19
N GLY A 43 9.26 1.60 0.45
CA GLY A 43 9.97 0.36 0.09
C GLY A 43 10.64 -0.46 1.21
N ARG A 44 10.38 -0.14 2.47
CA ARG A 44 10.94 -0.78 3.64
C ARG A 44 9.74 -1.29 4.40
N HIS A 45 9.58 -2.59 4.26
CA HIS A 45 9.19 -3.45 5.35
C HIS A 45 10.08 -3.14 6.57
N GLU A 46 9.88 -2.00 7.23
CA GLU A 46 10.21 -1.88 8.64
C GLU A 46 9.11 -2.65 9.36
N SER A 47 9.34 -3.95 9.53
CA SER A 47 8.69 -4.68 10.60
C SER A 47 8.92 -3.81 11.85
N PRO A 48 7.88 -3.42 12.60
CA PRO A 48 8.10 -2.79 13.89
C PRO A 48 8.78 -3.84 14.76
N SER A 49 10.12 -3.88 14.71
CA SER A 49 10.93 -4.55 15.73
C SER A 49 10.78 -3.67 16.96
N LEU A 50 9.69 -3.91 17.66
CA LEU A 50 9.46 -3.55 19.04
C LEU A 50 10.65 -4.14 19.83
N ARG A 51 11.72 -3.34 19.95
CA ARG A 51 12.82 -3.65 20.87
C ARG A 51 12.42 -3.10 22.24
N HIS A 52 12.51 -4.02 23.19
CA HIS A 52 12.13 -3.91 24.59
C HIS A 52 12.87 -2.80 25.33
#